data_AF-A0A7V7DV17-F1
#
_entry.id   AF-A0A7V7DV17-F1
#
_cell.length_a   1.000
_cell.length_b   1.000
_cell.length_c   1.000
_cell.angle_alpha   90.00
_cell.angle_beta   90.00
_cell.angle_gamma   90.00
#
_symmetry.space_group_name_H-M   'P 1'
#
loop_
_entity.id
_entity.type
_entity.pdbx_description
1 polymer ?
#
loop_
_entity_poly.entity_id
_entity_poly.type
_entity_poly.pdbx_seq_one_letter_code
_entity_poly.pdbx_strand_id
1 'polypeptide(L)'
;NEEISAAPPHQRESMLKACLLSARRILSQKPPKQFIDKTTDASQVSPAELNLVSSWYTSLKLPCPFLYKGLCSIYEQRPLACREHFVNGSAEACKGERGTTEVVEMPVQIPNALAQLAGELEGTSAEAVILPLALVWCEQNPERAERTWPAVMMVKRFFEIVKAMASKNSTAVVA
;
A
#
# COMPACT_ATOMS: atom_id res chain seq x y z
N ASN A 1 -11.44 -11.23 -5.41
CA ASN A 1 -10.00 -11.47 -5.67
C ASN A 1 -9.83 -12.96 -5.94
N GLU A 2 -9.71 -13.32 -7.22
CA GLU A 2 -9.97 -14.68 -7.72
C GLU A 2 -9.05 -15.74 -7.10
N GLU A 3 -7.77 -15.43 -6.85
CA GLU A 3 -6.83 -16.34 -6.17
C GLU A 3 -7.09 -16.49 -4.66
N ILE A 4 -7.50 -15.43 -3.97
CA ILE A 4 -7.89 -15.54 -2.55
C ILE A 4 -9.13 -16.42 -2.44
N SER A 5 -10.07 -16.28 -3.38
CA SER A 5 -11.26 -17.13 -3.44
C SER A 5 -10.91 -18.58 -3.83
N ALA A 6 -9.95 -18.78 -4.74
CA ALA A 6 -9.49 -20.09 -5.20
C ALA A 6 -8.52 -20.78 -4.24
N ALA A 7 -7.95 -20.06 -3.26
CA ALA A 7 -7.02 -20.62 -2.30
C ALA A 7 -7.68 -21.72 -1.45
N PRO A 8 -6.92 -22.76 -1.06
CA PRO A 8 -7.42 -23.80 -0.16
C PRO A 8 -8.03 -23.21 1.12
N PRO A 9 -9.11 -23.79 1.67
CA PRO A 9 -9.81 -23.24 2.83
C PRO A 9 -8.90 -22.88 4.01
N HIS A 10 -7.91 -23.72 4.30
CA HIS A 10 -6.95 -23.49 5.39
C HIS A 10 -6.06 -22.25 5.18
N GLN A 11 -5.73 -21.91 3.93
CA GLN A 11 -4.96 -20.70 3.61
C GLN A 11 -5.82 -19.45 3.79
N ARG A 12 -7.08 -19.51 3.33
CA ARG A 12 -8.05 -18.42 3.51
C ARG A 12 -8.33 -18.16 5.00
N GLU A 13 -8.53 -19.21 5.78
CA GLU A 13 -8.72 -19.11 7.22
C GLU A 13 -7.49 -18.52 7.92
N SER A 14 -6.28 -18.97 7.55
CA SER A 14 -5.01 -18.42 8.05
C SER A 14 -4.89 -16.92 7.75
N MET A 15 -5.22 -16.51 6.52
CA MET A 15 -5.20 -15.11 6.10
C MET A 15 -6.20 -14.27 6.90
N LEU A 16 -7.46 -14.71 7.01
CA LEU A 16 -8.49 -14.00 7.77
C LEU A 16 -8.11 -13.86 9.25
N LYS A 17 -7.58 -14.93 9.85
CA LYS A 17 -7.08 -14.91 11.22
C LYS A 17 -5.94 -13.90 11.38
N ALA A 18 -4.99 -13.85 10.44
CA ALA A 18 -3.90 -12.88 10.45
C ALA A 18 -4.40 -11.44 10.31
N CYS A 19 -5.39 -11.20 9.46
CA CYS A 19 -6.06 -9.90 9.33
C CYS A 19 -6.71 -9.47 10.65
N LEU A 20 -7.51 -10.35 11.27
CA LEU A 20 -8.21 -10.05 12.53
C LEU A 20 -7.25 -9.78 13.70
N LEU A 21 -6.20 -10.58 13.84
CA LEU A 21 -5.18 -10.37 14.88
C LEU A 21 -4.45 -9.03 14.69
N SER A 22 -4.15 -8.69 13.43
CA SER A 22 -3.50 -7.44 13.08
C SER A 22 -4.42 -6.24 13.31
N ALA A 23 -5.68 -6.32 12.89
CA ALA A 23 -6.71 -5.31 13.13
C ALA A 23 -6.87 -5.02 14.63
N ARG A 24 -6.93 -6.08 15.47
CA ARG A 24 -7.00 -5.92 16.92
C ARG A 24 -5.80 -5.12 17.46
N ARG A 25 -4.58 -5.40 17.00
CA ARG A 25 -3.37 -4.67 17.43
C ARG A 25 -3.40 -3.22 16.98
N ILE A 26 -3.76 -2.96 15.72
CA ILE A 26 -3.88 -1.60 15.16
C ILE A 26 -4.85 -0.76 15.99
N LEU A 27 -6.07 -1.29 16.22
CA LEU A 27 -7.11 -0.58 16.96
C LEU A 27 -6.76 -0.39 18.45
N SER A 28 -6.05 -1.34 19.06
CA SER A 28 -5.65 -1.25 20.47
C SER A 28 -4.53 -0.23 20.73
N GLN A 29 -3.64 -0.01 19.75
CA GLN A 29 -2.49 0.88 19.92
C GLN A 29 -2.74 2.34 19.50
N LYS A 30 -3.98 2.71 19.19
CA LYS A 30 -4.44 4.05 18.77
C LYS A 30 -3.59 4.62 17.61
N PRO A 31 -4.06 4.54 16.36
CA PRO A 31 -3.29 5.06 15.24
C PRO A 31 -2.94 6.56 15.41
N PRO A 32 -1.80 7.01 14.89
CA PRO A 32 -1.43 8.43 14.88
C PRO A 32 -2.58 9.27 14.31
N LYS A 33 -2.79 10.48 14.86
CA LYS A 33 -3.92 11.33 14.46
C LYS A 33 -3.95 11.63 12.96
N GLN A 34 -2.77 11.70 12.33
CA GLN A 34 -2.62 11.89 10.88
C GLN A 34 -3.29 10.78 10.06
N PHE A 35 -3.45 9.59 10.61
CA PHE A 35 -4.14 8.46 9.98
C PHE A 35 -5.66 8.52 10.15
N ILE A 36 -6.15 9.31 11.12
CA ILE A 36 -7.56 9.41 11.51
C ILE A 36 -8.19 10.67 10.90
N ASP A 37 -7.40 11.74 10.71
CA ASP A 37 -7.89 13.03 10.28
C ASP A 37 -8.09 13.08 8.76
N LYS A 38 -9.34 13.03 8.32
CA LYS A 38 -9.75 13.08 6.89
C LYS A 38 -9.57 14.46 6.25
N THR A 39 -9.11 15.46 6.99
CA THR A 39 -9.10 16.86 6.57
C THR A 39 -7.76 17.32 5.99
N THR A 40 -6.69 16.53 6.15
CA THR A 40 -5.38 16.88 5.61
C THR A 40 -5.31 16.45 4.15
N ASP A 41 -5.19 17.43 3.24
CA ASP A 41 -4.84 17.15 1.86
C ASP A 41 -3.52 16.36 1.84
N ALA A 42 -3.50 15.20 1.21
CA ALA A 42 -2.32 14.32 1.13
C ALA A 42 -1.10 15.05 0.53
N SER A 43 -1.34 16.15 -0.19
CA SER A 43 -0.32 17.05 -0.73
C SER A 43 0.48 17.84 0.33
N GLN A 44 0.07 17.84 1.61
CA GLN A 44 0.68 18.64 2.68
C GLN A 44 1.31 17.83 3.84
N VAL A 45 1.35 16.50 3.75
CA VAL A 45 1.94 15.67 4.81
C VAL A 45 3.47 15.81 4.79
N SER A 46 4.06 16.26 5.90
CA SER A 46 5.50 16.44 6.01
C SER A 46 6.25 15.08 6.08
N PRO A 47 7.53 15.02 5.67
CA PRO A 47 8.34 13.80 5.82
C PRO A 47 8.40 13.29 7.27
N ALA A 48 8.39 14.20 8.25
CA ALA A 48 8.38 13.85 9.68
C ALA A 48 7.10 13.11 10.07
N GLU A 49 5.95 13.50 9.53
CA GLU A 49 4.66 12.85 9.80
C GLU A 49 4.58 11.46 9.16
N LEU A 50 5.08 11.30 7.93
CA LEU A 50 5.19 9.99 7.29
C LEU A 50 6.10 9.03 8.09
N ASN A 51 7.21 9.55 8.63
CA ASN A 51 8.12 8.76 9.47
C ASN A 51 7.47 8.35 10.79
N LEU A 52 6.61 9.18 11.40
CA LEU A 52 5.85 8.82 12.59
C LEU A 52 4.90 7.66 12.31
N VAL A 53 4.17 7.74 11.19
CA VAL A 53 3.26 6.68 10.74
C VAL A 53 4.01 5.37 10.48
N SER A 54 5.13 5.43 9.74
CA SER A 54 5.98 4.28 9.45
C SER A 54 6.54 3.64 10.72
N SER A 55 7.05 4.46 11.65
CA SER A 55 7.60 4.00 12.93
C SER A 55 6.54 3.34 13.80
N TRP A 56 5.35 3.95 13.91
CA TRP A 56 4.23 3.38 14.63
C TRP A 56 3.83 2.02 14.04
N TYR A 57 3.62 1.95 12.72
CA TYR A 57 3.19 0.71 12.07
C TYR A 57 4.24 -0.40 12.22
N THR A 58 5.53 -0.07 12.09
CA THR A 58 6.64 -1.00 12.30
C THR A 58 6.66 -1.54 13.74
N SER A 59 6.37 -0.70 14.73
CA SER A 59 6.35 -1.09 16.15
C SER A 59 5.27 -2.13 16.48
N LEU A 60 4.21 -2.23 15.66
CA LEU A 60 3.14 -3.21 15.82
C LEU A 60 3.59 -4.66 15.54
N LYS A 61 4.74 -4.84 14.85
CA LYS A 61 5.32 -6.14 14.47
C LYS A 61 4.26 -7.08 13.87
N LEU A 62 3.54 -6.58 12.88
CA LEU A 62 2.46 -7.31 12.20
C LEU A 62 3.05 -8.20 11.11
N PRO A 63 2.78 -9.52 11.10
CA PRO A 63 3.09 -10.34 9.95
C PRO A 63 2.19 -9.94 8.77
N CYS A 64 2.70 -10.05 7.55
CA CYS A 64 1.86 -9.90 6.35
C CYS A 64 0.76 -10.97 6.36
N PRO A 65 -0.52 -10.61 6.15
CA PRO A 65 -1.63 -11.56 6.23
C PRO A 65 -1.59 -12.63 5.12
N PHE A 66 -0.84 -12.40 4.06
CA PHE A 66 -0.67 -13.34 2.95
C PHE A 66 0.52 -14.30 3.14
N LEU A 67 1.18 -14.30 4.30
CA LEU A 67 2.23 -15.27 4.57
C LEU A 67 1.63 -16.61 4.99
N TYR A 68 1.95 -17.66 4.25
CA TYR A 68 1.65 -19.05 4.59
C TYR A 68 2.97 -19.84 4.62
N LYS A 69 3.30 -20.41 5.78
CA LYS A 69 4.59 -21.10 6.02
C LYS A 69 5.82 -20.27 5.62
N GLY A 70 5.77 -18.95 5.86
CA GLY A 70 6.86 -18.02 5.55
C GLY A 70 6.96 -17.59 4.07
N LEU A 71 6.08 -18.11 3.20
CA LEU A 71 6.03 -17.73 1.78
C LEU A 71 4.77 -16.91 1.50
N CYS A 72 4.85 -15.98 0.55
CA CYS A 72 3.68 -15.23 0.11
C CYS A 72 2.74 -16.15 -0.68
N SER A 73 1.53 -16.40 -0.17
CA SER A 73 0.55 -17.27 -0.82
C SER A 73 -0.07 -16.66 -2.09
N ILE A 74 0.09 -15.35 -2.29
CA ILE A 74 -0.38 -14.60 -3.47
C ILE A 74 0.79 -14.08 -4.32
N TYR A 75 1.92 -14.81 -4.35
CA TYR A 75 3.17 -14.32 -4.96
C TYR A 75 2.96 -13.78 -6.39
N GLU A 76 2.17 -14.47 -7.21
CA GLU A 76 1.87 -14.07 -8.58
C GLU A 76 0.95 -12.85 -8.68
N GLN A 77 0.15 -12.56 -7.65
CA GLN A 77 -0.76 -11.39 -7.60
C GLN A 77 -0.37 -10.40 -6.51
N ARG A 78 0.92 -10.36 -6.15
CA ARG A 78 1.41 -9.42 -5.13
C ARG A 78 0.99 -7.99 -5.47
N PRO A 79 0.48 -7.23 -4.48
CA PRO A 79 0.11 -5.83 -4.68
C PRO A 79 1.26 -5.02 -5.27
N LEU A 80 0.93 -3.98 -6.06
CA LEU A 80 1.94 -3.11 -6.68
C LEU A 80 2.92 -2.52 -5.66
N ALA A 81 2.43 -2.15 -4.47
CA ALA A 81 3.28 -1.69 -3.38
C ALA A 81 4.37 -2.71 -2.99
N CYS A 82 4.09 -4.01 -3.07
CA CYS A 82 5.10 -5.06 -2.82
C CYS A 82 5.98 -5.33 -4.04
N ARG A 83 5.47 -5.12 -5.27
CA ARG A 83 6.24 -5.33 -6.51
C ARG A 83 7.25 -4.24 -6.78
N GLU A 84 6.99 -3.04 -6.29
CA GLU A 84 7.89 -1.87 -6.46
C GLU A 84 8.78 -1.63 -5.24
N HIS A 85 8.61 -2.40 -4.17
CA HIS A 85 9.45 -2.27 -2.98
C HIS A 85 10.74 -3.07 -3.14
N PHE A 86 11.71 -2.44 -3.79
CA PHE A 86 13.07 -2.96 -3.88
C PHE A 86 13.92 -2.37 -2.77
N VAL A 87 14.73 -3.22 -2.14
CA VAL A 87 15.69 -2.83 -1.11
C VAL A 87 17.08 -3.25 -1.52
N ASN A 88 18.04 -2.36 -1.34
CA ASN A 88 19.46 -2.65 -1.42
C ASN A 88 20.01 -2.75 0.01
N GLY A 89 20.85 -3.74 0.29
CA GLY A 89 21.34 -3.92 1.64
C GLY A 89 22.21 -5.14 1.85
N SER A 90 22.76 -5.22 3.07
CA SER A 90 23.61 -6.32 3.51
C SER A 90 22.78 -7.57 3.88
N ALA A 91 23.31 -8.78 3.65
CA ALA A 91 22.61 -10.03 3.98
C ALA A 91 22.32 -10.17 5.50
N GLU A 92 23.12 -9.53 6.33
CA GLU A 92 22.98 -9.41 7.78
C GLU A 92 21.64 -8.76 8.15
N ALA A 93 21.21 -7.74 7.40
CA ALA A 93 19.94 -7.07 7.62
C ALA A 93 18.74 -8.01 7.39
N CYS A 94 18.83 -8.95 6.43
CA CYS A 94 17.79 -9.97 6.23
C CYS A 94 17.65 -10.93 7.41
N LYS A 95 18.72 -11.14 8.20
CA LYS A 95 18.73 -11.96 9.41
C LYS A 95 18.25 -11.18 10.65
N GLY A 96 17.99 -9.88 10.51
CA GLY A 96 17.68 -8.99 11.63
C GLY A 96 18.92 -8.61 12.45
N GLU A 97 20.12 -8.79 11.91
CA GLU A 97 21.38 -8.37 12.50
C GLU A 97 21.67 -6.89 12.15
N ARG A 98 22.74 -6.32 12.71
CA ARG A 98 23.18 -4.97 12.32
C ARG A 98 23.64 -5.00 10.87
N GLY A 99 22.91 -4.31 10.00
CA GLY A 99 23.20 -4.16 8.59
C GLY A 99 22.58 -2.88 8.03
N THR A 100 22.95 -2.52 6.81
CA THR A 100 22.36 -1.38 6.09
C THR A 100 21.28 -1.89 5.15
N THR A 101 20.14 -1.21 5.14
CA THR A 101 19.06 -1.43 4.16
C THR A 101 18.53 -0.09 3.72
N GLU A 102 18.48 0.13 2.41
CA GLU A 102 17.91 1.32 1.79
C GLU A 102 16.85 0.89 0.77
N VAL A 103 15.76 1.64 0.67
CA VAL A 103 14.75 1.42 -0.35
C VAL A 103 15.27 2.05 -1.65
N VAL A 104 15.24 1.30 -2.74
CA VAL A 104 15.61 1.83 -4.05
C VAL A 104 14.52 2.80 -4.50
N GLU A 105 14.92 4.03 -4.81
CA GLU A 105 14.00 5.05 -5.30
C GLU A 105 13.58 4.74 -6.75
N MET A 106 12.28 4.59 -6.95
CA MET A 106 11.71 4.36 -8.28
C MET A 106 11.48 5.70 -8.99
N PRO A 107 11.85 5.85 -10.27
CA PRO A 107 11.62 7.09 -11.03
C PRO A 107 10.15 7.51 -11.07
N VAL A 108 9.24 6.54 -11.05
CA VAL A 108 7.80 6.73 -10.86
C VAL A 108 7.29 5.60 -9.98
N GLN A 109 6.51 5.95 -8.94
CA GLN A 109 5.79 4.99 -8.11
C GLN A 109 4.38 4.80 -8.69
N ILE A 110 4.12 3.68 -9.35
CA ILE A 110 2.84 3.43 -10.03
C ILE A 110 1.65 3.40 -9.06
N PRO A 111 1.75 2.88 -7.82
CA PRO A 111 0.69 2.99 -6.82
C PRO A 111 0.21 4.43 -6.62
N ASN A 112 1.12 5.41 -6.61
CA ASN A 112 0.77 6.82 -6.43
C ASN A 112 0.05 7.37 -7.66
N ALA A 113 0.50 6.99 -8.87
CA ALA A 113 -0.17 7.39 -10.11
C ALA A 113 -1.61 6.83 -10.18
N LEU A 114 -1.80 5.58 -9.76
CA LEU A 114 -3.13 4.96 -9.68
C LEU A 114 -3.99 5.57 -8.58
N ALA A 115 -3.41 5.90 -7.42
CA ALA A 115 -4.12 6.56 -6.34
C ALA A 115 -4.59 7.96 -6.74
N GLN A 116 -3.75 8.72 -7.45
CA GLN A 116 -4.14 10.01 -8.02
C GLN A 116 -5.27 9.84 -9.04
N LEU A 117 -5.16 8.89 -9.98
CA LEU A 117 -6.22 8.63 -10.95
C LEU A 117 -7.54 8.28 -10.26
N ALA A 118 -7.52 7.39 -9.27
CA ALA A 118 -8.70 7.00 -8.52
C ALA A 118 -9.35 8.20 -7.81
N GLY A 119 -8.53 9.06 -7.17
CA GLY A 119 -9.01 10.31 -6.57
C GLY A 119 -9.68 11.24 -7.59
N GLU A 120 -9.05 11.47 -8.75
CA GLU A 120 -9.62 12.29 -9.82
C GLU A 120 -10.95 11.74 -10.35
N LEU A 121 -11.05 10.43 -10.54
CA LEU A 121 -12.26 9.76 -11.05
C LEU A 121 -13.41 9.76 -10.05
N GLU A 122 -13.09 9.70 -8.76
CA GLU A 122 -14.08 9.66 -7.68
C GLU A 122 -14.38 11.04 -7.07
N GLY A 123 -13.65 12.08 -7.46
CA GLY A 123 -13.76 13.42 -6.87
C GLY A 123 -13.28 13.45 -5.41
N THR A 124 -12.30 12.62 -5.06
CA THR A 124 -11.76 12.46 -3.71
C THR A 124 -10.23 12.65 -3.72
N SER A 125 -9.63 12.76 -2.54
CA SER A 125 -8.17 12.65 -2.41
C SER A 125 -7.74 11.19 -2.48
N ALA A 126 -6.45 10.96 -2.76
CA ALA A 126 -5.86 9.63 -2.70
C ALA A 126 -6.04 9.03 -1.29
N GLU A 127 -6.71 7.88 -1.21
CA GLU A 127 -6.97 7.15 0.04
C GLU A 127 -6.00 5.96 0.16
N ALA A 128 -5.51 5.72 1.38
CA ALA A 128 -4.73 4.53 1.71
C ALA A 128 -5.43 3.72 2.80
N VAL A 129 -5.54 2.41 2.58
CA VAL A 129 -6.12 1.47 3.54
C VAL A 129 -5.02 0.56 4.08
N ILE A 130 -4.96 0.42 5.41
CA ILE A 130 -4.01 -0.50 6.03
C ILE A 130 -4.38 -1.94 5.63
N LEU A 131 -3.41 -2.69 5.07
CA LEU A 131 -3.66 -3.97 4.43
C LEU A 131 -4.53 -4.96 5.24
N PRO A 132 -4.34 -5.17 6.56
CA PRO A 132 -5.20 -6.08 7.33
C PRO A 132 -6.67 -5.65 7.42
N LEU A 133 -6.97 -4.38 7.17
CA LEU A 133 -8.31 -3.81 7.17
C LEU A 133 -8.94 -3.77 5.77
N ALA A 134 -8.16 -4.07 4.72
CA ALA A 134 -8.60 -3.92 3.33
C ALA A 134 -9.84 -4.77 2.99
N LEU A 135 -9.94 -5.99 3.52
CA LEU A 135 -11.09 -6.86 3.26
C LEU A 135 -12.39 -6.26 3.80
N VAL A 136 -12.37 -5.79 5.05
CA VAL A 136 -13.54 -5.14 5.68
C VAL A 136 -13.87 -3.84 4.97
N TRP A 137 -12.85 -3.06 4.59
CA TRP A 137 -13.05 -1.85 3.80
C TRP A 137 -13.76 -2.16 2.46
N CYS A 138 -13.35 -3.21 1.75
CA CYS A 138 -14.02 -3.61 0.50
C CYS A 138 -15.49 -4.00 0.75
N GLU A 139 -15.77 -4.74 1.82
CA GLU A 139 -17.15 -5.12 2.20
C GLU A 139 -18.02 -3.91 2.57
N GLN A 140 -17.41 -2.85 3.11
CA GLN A 140 -18.10 -1.61 3.48
C GLN A 140 -18.28 -0.62 2.33
N ASN A 141 -17.60 -0.84 1.19
CA ASN A 141 -17.66 0.04 0.02
C ASN A 141 -18.01 -0.75 -1.27
N PRO A 142 -19.08 -1.57 -1.28
CA PRO A 142 -19.42 -2.39 -2.44
C PRO A 142 -19.73 -1.56 -3.68
N GLU A 143 -20.34 -0.39 -3.50
CA GLU A 143 -20.69 0.52 -4.58
C GLU A 143 -19.46 1.07 -5.31
N ARG A 144 -18.30 1.17 -4.64
CA ARG A 144 -17.05 1.58 -5.29
C ARG A 144 -16.54 0.52 -6.26
N ALA A 145 -16.73 -0.76 -5.94
CA ALA A 145 -16.31 -1.88 -6.79
C ALA A 145 -17.14 -2.00 -8.08
N GLU A 146 -18.36 -1.48 -8.08
CA GLU A 146 -19.28 -1.51 -9.23
C GLU A 146 -19.10 -0.31 -10.18
N ARG A 147 -18.34 0.72 -9.77
CA ARG A 147 -18.11 1.90 -10.61
C ARG A 147 -17.26 1.55 -11.82
N THR A 148 -17.68 2.09 -12.96
CA THR A 148 -16.96 1.92 -14.23
C THR A 148 -16.77 3.26 -14.91
N TRP A 149 -15.66 3.41 -15.62
CA TRP A 149 -15.38 4.55 -16.48
C TRP A 149 -14.93 4.08 -17.86
N PRO A 150 -15.04 4.92 -18.90
CA PRO A 150 -14.54 4.57 -20.23
C PRO A 150 -13.04 4.22 -20.21
N ALA A 151 -12.69 3.01 -20.63
CA ALA A 151 -11.32 2.49 -20.55
C ALA A 151 -10.30 3.40 -21.26
N VAL A 152 -10.62 3.91 -22.45
CA VAL A 152 -9.74 4.82 -23.22
C VAL A 152 -9.42 6.09 -22.43
N MET A 153 -10.41 6.64 -21.73
CA MET A 153 -10.24 7.83 -20.91
C MET A 153 -9.32 7.54 -19.72
N MET A 154 -9.57 6.45 -18.99
CA MET A 154 -8.74 6.05 -17.84
C MET A 154 -7.29 5.81 -18.24
N VAL A 155 -7.06 5.05 -19.31
CA VAL A 155 -5.71 4.72 -19.79
C VAL A 155 -4.99 5.99 -20.23
N LYS A 156 -5.64 6.84 -21.05
CA LYS A 156 -5.04 8.11 -21.47
C LYS A 156 -4.65 8.97 -20.27
N ARG A 157 -5.56 9.11 -19.30
CA ARG A 157 -5.32 9.93 -18.11
C ARG A 157 -4.21 9.37 -17.24
N PHE A 158 -4.18 8.05 -17.04
CA PHE A 158 -3.09 7.37 -16.33
C PHE A 158 -1.73 7.66 -16.95
N PHE A 159 -1.60 7.57 -18.29
CA PHE A 159 -0.35 7.88 -18.98
C PHE A 159 0.07 9.35 -18.82
N GLU A 160 -0.88 10.29 -18.81
CA GLU A 160 -0.60 11.71 -18.54
C GLU A 160 -0.04 11.90 -17.12
N ILE A 161 -0.64 11.26 -16.11
CA ILE A 161 -0.17 11.32 -14.72
C ILE A 161 1.25 10.74 -14.61
N VAL A 162 1.50 9.56 -15.18
CA VAL A 162 2.82 8.92 -15.17
C VAL A 162 3.88 9.81 -15.83
N LYS A 163 3.57 10.41 -16.99
CA LYS A 163 4.49 11.35 -17.68
C LYS A 163 4.79 12.58 -16.83
N ALA A 164 3.78 13.15 -16.17
CA ALA A 164 3.97 14.31 -15.31
C ALA A 164 4.86 13.98 -14.11
N MET A 165 4.64 12.83 -13.45
CA MET A 165 5.48 12.35 -12.35
C MET A 165 6.92 12.11 -12.80
N ALA A 166 7.12 11.43 -13.94
CA ALA A 166 8.45 11.15 -14.47
C ALA A 166 9.25 12.44 -14.78
N SER A 167 8.61 13.43 -15.40
CA SER A 167 9.24 14.71 -15.71
C SER A 167 9.66 15.46 -14.45
N LYS A 168 8.79 15.53 -13.43
CA LYS A 168 9.07 16.20 -12.14
C LYS A 168 10.26 15.55 -11.43
N ASN A 169 10.34 14.23 -11.44
CA ASN A 169 11.41 13.49 -10.77
C ASN A 169 12.73 13.58 -11.54
N SER A 170 12.70 13.61 -12.88
CA SER A 170 13.90 13.81 -13.71
C SER A 170 14.56 15.17 -13.47
N THR A 171 13.77 16.22 -13.22
CA THR A 171 14.30 17.55 -12.86
C THR A 171 14.89 17.62 -11.45
N ALA A 172 14.47 16.74 -10.53
CA ALA A 172 14.98 16.70 -9.15
C ALA A 172 16.30 15.92 -9.01
N VAL A 173 16.60 15.00 -9.93
CA VAL A 173 17.85 14.20 -9.94
C VAL A 173 19.04 14.97 -10.55
N VAL A 174 18.78 16.08 -11.25
CA VAL A 174 19.82 16.89 -11.94
C VAL A 174 20.17 18.18 -11.16
N ALA A 175 19.49 18.47 -10.05
CA ALA A 175 19.72 19.64 -9.19
C ALA A 175 20.43 19.23 -7.89
#